data_AF-A0A381F496-F1
#
_entry.id   AF-A0A381F496-F1
#
_cell.length_a   1.000
_cell.length_b   1.000
_cell.length_c   1.000
_cell.angle_alpha   90.00
_cell.angle_beta   90.00
_cell.angle_gamma   90.00
#
_symmetry.space_group_name_H-M   'P 1'
#
loop_
_entity.id
_entity.type
_entity.pdbx_description
1 polymer ?
#
loop_
_entity_poly.entity_id
_entity_poly.type
_entity_poly.pdbx_seq_one_letter_code
_entity_poly.pdbx_strand_id
1 'polypeptide(L)'
;MLSKIIKFNQHGMIIPISIGYEKSEFDLVSKQEKLDYVNSYSKESFSWEYNGEKIIISDEKVSVYGYPTVDNKYIIIYKGIDGQFKPPNNAVIYNLDGSIHMILEIPQLISERAKKYLEKEKLGNPPLELVKYESGLNFLSFGWRKNENGEHFNYISIQYDLDYGEGRELNTETGEIGRLIDDWYNYY
;
A
#
# COMPACT_ATOMS: atom_id res chain seq x y z
N MET A 1 1.86 23.04 -0.12
CA MET A 1 1.29 22.27 -1.25
C MET A 1 2.18 21.07 -1.51
N LEU A 2 1.60 19.89 -1.74
CA LEU A 2 2.33 18.69 -2.16
C LEU A 2 2.81 18.87 -3.60
N SER A 3 4.11 18.86 -3.84
CA SER A 3 4.69 19.23 -5.15
C SER A 3 5.45 18.10 -5.84
N LYS A 4 5.98 17.16 -5.06
CA LYS A 4 6.82 16.07 -5.58
C LYS A 4 6.70 14.85 -4.70
N ILE A 5 6.64 13.68 -5.32
CA ILE A 5 6.70 12.38 -4.65
C ILE A 5 7.65 11.49 -5.44
N ILE A 6 8.57 10.82 -4.74
CA ILE A 6 9.54 9.93 -5.35
C ILE A 6 9.75 8.67 -4.49
N LYS A 7 9.99 7.55 -5.16
CA LYS A 7 10.73 6.41 -4.61
C LYS A 7 12.19 6.58 -4.96
N PHE A 8 13.06 6.16 -4.06
CA PHE A 8 14.49 6.13 -4.34
C PHE A 8 15.14 4.95 -3.62
N ASN A 9 16.32 4.55 -4.08
CA ASN A 9 17.06 3.46 -3.45
C ASN A 9 18.50 3.86 -3.09
N GLN A 10 19.21 2.93 -2.46
CA GLN A 10 20.57 3.18 -1.93
C GLN A 10 21.61 3.49 -3.03
N HIS A 11 21.32 3.13 -4.28
CA HIS A 11 22.18 3.45 -5.44
C HIS A 11 21.90 4.83 -6.03
N GLY A 12 21.00 5.61 -5.41
CA GLY A 12 20.66 6.97 -5.86
C GLY A 12 19.70 7.01 -7.04
N MET A 13 19.12 5.88 -7.45
CA MET A 13 18.07 5.88 -8.47
C MET A 13 16.78 6.46 -7.91
N ILE A 14 16.07 7.21 -8.74
CA ILE A 14 14.87 7.95 -8.36
C ILE A 14 13.76 7.61 -9.35
N ILE A 15 12.63 7.14 -8.84
CA ILE A 15 11.41 6.92 -9.61
C ILE A 15 10.35 7.93 -9.13
N PRO A 16 9.94 8.89 -9.98
CA PRO A 16 8.86 9.80 -9.64
C PRO A 16 7.53 9.06 -9.56
N ILE A 17 6.69 9.48 -8.63
CA ILE A 17 5.29 9.04 -8.54
C ILE A 17 4.40 10.18 -8.98
N SER A 18 3.45 9.86 -9.85
CA SER A 18 2.46 10.82 -10.28
C SER A 18 1.57 11.22 -9.10
N ILE A 19 1.43 12.53 -8.89
CA ILE A 19 0.43 13.10 -7.97
C ILE A 19 -0.97 13.07 -8.65
N GLY A 20 -1.03 12.73 -9.94
CA GLY A 20 -2.27 12.61 -10.73
C GLY A 20 -2.53 11.18 -11.24
N TYR A 21 -3.80 10.81 -11.26
CA TYR A 21 -4.36 9.44 -11.36
C TYR A 21 -4.07 8.61 -12.61
N GLU A 22 -3.26 9.09 -13.56
CA GLU A 22 -3.32 8.59 -14.95
C GLU A 22 -2.07 7.88 -15.44
N LYS A 23 -0.96 7.93 -14.71
CA LYS A 23 0.32 7.37 -15.17
C LYS A 23 0.91 6.44 -14.13
N SER A 24 1.34 5.27 -14.59
CA SER A 24 2.24 4.42 -13.81
C SER A 24 3.52 5.20 -13.53
N GLU A 25 4.12 4.97 -12.36
CA GLU A 25 5.44 5.52 -12.02
C GLU A 25 6.51 5.19 -13.09
N PHE A 26 6.38 4.04 -13.75
CA PHE A 26 7.27 3.64 -14.83
C PHE A 26 6.98 4.29 -16.19
N ASP A 27 5.84 4.96 -16.35
CA ASP A 27 5.55 5.77 -17.54
C ASP A 27 6.22 7.15 -17.47
N LEU A 28 6.78 7.49 -16.31
CA LEU A 28 7.44 8.78 -16.05
C LEU A 28 8.96 8.71 -16.20
N VAL A 29 9.52 7.53 -16.49
CA VAL A 29 10.95 7.29 -16.67
C VAL A 29 11.22 6.56 -17.97
N SER A 30 12.47 6.60 -18.43
CA SER A 30 12.89 5.85 -19.60
C SER A 30 12.87 4.34 -19.34
N LYS A 31 12.82 3.55 -20.42
CA LYS A 31 12.92 2.09 -20.34
C LYS A 31 14.21 1.61 -19.65
N GLN A 32 15.32 2.33 -19.86
CA GLN A 32 16.60 1.97 -19.24
C GLN A 32 16.57 2.24 -17.73
N GLU A 33 16.09 3.41 -17.30
CA GLU A 33 15.93 3.73 -15.87
C GLU A 33 15.02 2.72 -15.16
N LYS A 34 13.93 2.30 -15.80
CA LYS A 34 13.08 1.23 -15.30
C LYS A 34 13.86 -0.08 -15.11
N LEU A 35 14.63 -0.49 -16.12
CA LEU A 35 15.41 -1.74 -16.07
C LEU A 35 16.48 -1.68 -14.98
N ASP A 36 17.20 -0.57 -14.89
CA ASP A 36 18.24 -0.37 -13.88
C ASP A 36 17.63 -0.41 -12.47
N TYR A 37 16.47 0.23 -12.29
CA TYR A 37 15.75 0.23 -11.03
C TYR A 37 15.32 -1.17 -10.60
N VAL A 38 14.60 -1.89 -11.48
CA VAL A 38 14.10 -3.25 -11.21
C VAL A 38 15.25 -4.23 -10.94
N ASN A 39 16.38 -4.08 -11.63
CA ASN A 39 17.54 -4.97 -11.49
C ASN A 39 18.46 -4.61 -10.32
N SER A 40 18.18 -3.54 -9.57
CA SER A 40 19.10 -3.05 -8.54
C SER A 40 19.08 -3.83 -7.24
N TYR A 41 18.03 -4.64 -7.01
CA TYR A 41 17.80 -5.43 -5.78
C TYR A 41 18.08 -4.64 -4.49
N SER A 42 17.82 -3.33 -4.50
CA SER A 42 18.17 -2.43 -3.40
C SER A 42 16.91 -1.97 -2.67
N LYS A 43 17.05 -1.76 -1.35
CA LYS A 43 15.93 -1.31 -0.51
C LYS A 43 15.44 0.05 -0.95
N GLU A 44 14.13 0.18 -1.03
CA GLU A 44 13.47 1.40 -1.46
C GLU A 44 13.10 2.26 -0.25
N SER A 45 13.23 3.56 -0.43
CA SER A 45 12.77 4.60 0.49
C SER A 45 11.81 5.51 -0.23
N PHE A 46 11.01 6.22 0.55
CA PHE A 46 9.94 7.07 0.06
C PHE A 46 10.16 8.51 0.50
N SER A 47 9.90 9.47 -0.39
CA SER A 47 9.93 10.88 0.00
C SER A 47 8.95 11.73 -0.79
N TRP A 48 8.54 12.83 -0.18
CA TRP A 48 7.73 13.84 -0.82
C TRP A 48 8.14 15.24 -0.37
N GLU A 49 7.73 16.25 -1.14
CA GLU A 49 7.94 17.65 -0.82
C GLU A 49 6.62 18.31 -0.43
N TYR A 50 6.60 18.93 0.75
CA TYR A 50 5.46 19.66 1.28
C TYR A 50 5.92 20.97 1.91
N ASN A 51 5.34 22.09 1.44
CA ASN A 51 5.67 23.44 1.92
C ASN A 51 7.18 23.81 1.85
N GLY A 52 7.87 23.27 0.84
CA GLY A 52 9.30 23.50 0.64
C GLY A 52 10.21 22.60 1.48
N GLU A 53 9.64 21.74 2.32
CA GLU A 53 10.37 20.75 3.10
C GLU A 53 10.30 19.38 2.43
N LYS A 54 11.43 18.66 2.44
CA LYS A 54 11.52 17.29 1.97
C LYS A 54 11.31 16.35 3.15
N ILE A 55 10.26 15.54 3.07
CA ILE A 55 9.95 14.52 4.06
C ILE A 55 10.41 13.17 3.55
N ILE A 56 11.07 12.38 4.38
CA ILE A 56 11.67 11.09 4.01
C ILE A 56 11.24 10.02 5.01
N ILE A 57 10.73 8.91 4.49
CA ILE A 57 10.46 7.69 5.25
C ILE A 57 11.34 6.57 4.68
N SER A 58 12.18 6.01 5.52
CA SER A 58 13.06 4.90 5.20
C SER A 58 13.02 3.85 6.30
N ASP A 59 13.43 2.63 5.96
CA ASP A 59 13.61 1.54 6.90
C ASP A 59 14.86 0.75 6.48
N GLU A 60 15.77 0.50 7.41
CA GLU A 60 17.02 -0.20 7.09
C GLU A 60 16.78 -1.68 6.77
N LYS A 61 15.66 -2.25 7.20
CA LYS A 61 15.37 -3.68 7.08
C LYS A 61 14.52 -4.02 5.86
N VAL A 62 13.63 -3.12 5.45
CA VAL A 62 12.63 -3.40 4.41
C VAL A 62 12.50 -2.24 3.42
N SER A 63 11.99 -2.53 2.22
CA SER A 63 11.53 -1.49 1.31
C SER A 63 10.29 -0.79 1.87
N VAL A 64 10.21 0.51 1.61
CA VAL A 64 9.08 1.38 1.97
C VAL A 64 8.33 1.76 0.70
N TYR A 65 7.06 1.38 0.62
CA TYR A 65 6.19 1.73 -0.50
C TYR A 65 5.16 2.75 -0.04
N GLY A 66 4.83 3.73 -0.88
CA GLY A 66 3.76 4.66 -0.54
C GLY A 66 3.14 5.37 -1.72
N TYR A 67 1.98 6.00 -1.47
CA TYR A 67 1.15 6.67 -2.47
C TYR A 67 0.33 7.78 -1.81
N PRO A 68 0.05 8.90 -2.51
CA PRO A 68 -0.82 9.94 -1.96
C PRO A 68 -2.30 9.51 -2.01
N THR A 69 -3.12 10.07 -1.13
CA THR A 69 -4.58 9.88 -1.18
C THR A 69 -5.19 10.65 -2.34
N VAL A 70 -6.42 10.27 -2.72
CA VAL A 70 -7.15 10.96 -3.80
C VAL A 70 -7.22 12.47 -3.55
N ASP A 71 -7.47 12.92 -2.33
CA ASP A 71 -7.53 14.35 -2.01
C ASP A 71 -6.16 15.01 -1.75
N ASN A 72 -5.06 14.27 -1.92
CA ASN A 72 -3.69 14.69 -1.65
C ASN A 72 -3.44 15.23 -0.24
N LYS A 73 -4.26 14.82 0.75
CA LYS A 73 -4.08 15.24 2.15
C LYS A 73 -3.18 14.32 2.96
N TYR A 74 -3.04 13.07 2.53
CA TYR A 74 -2.26 12.07 3.26
C TYR A 74 -1.37 11.26 2.31
N ILE A 75 -0.37 10.60 2.90
CA ILE A 75 0.47 9.59 2.24
C ILE A 75 0.24 8.26 2.96
N ILE A 76 -0.08 7.20 2.22
CA ILE A 76 -0.22 5.86 2.78
C ILE A 76 1.06 5.09 2.51
N ILE A 77 1.62 4.48 3.54
CA ILE A 77 2.90 3.78 3.49
C ILE A 77 2.76 2.34 3.99
N TYR A 78 3.37 1.41 3.25
CA TYR A 78 3.49 0.00 3.59
C TYR A 78 4.94 -0.34 3.90
N LYS A 79 5.14 -1.13 4.95
CA LYS A 79 6.42 -1.73 5.28
C LYS A 79 6.34 -3.26 5.17
N GLY A 80 7.48 -3.88 4.82
CA GLY A 80 7.63 -5.33 4.79
C GLY A 80 7.62 -5.96 6.20
N ILE A 81 7.73 -7.29 6.27
CA ILE A 81 7.58 -8.09 7.49
C ILE A 81 8.50 -7.67 8.65
N ASP A 82 9.72 -7.23 8.33
CA ASP A 82 10.73 -6.82 9.30
C ASP A 82 10.78 -5.31 9.56
N GLY A 83 9.82 -4.56 9.02
CA GLY A 83 9.71 -3.13 9.23
C GLY A 83 9.23 -2.76 10.63
N GLN A 84 9.27 -1.46 10.92
CA GLN A 84 8.72 -0.90 12.16
C GLN A 84 7.23 -1.23 12.37
N PHE A 85 6.43 -1.20 11.30
CA PHE A 85 5.01 -1.57 11.30
C PHE A 85 4.87 -2.91 10.61
N LYS A 86 4.44 -3.92 11.36
CA LYS A 86 4.46 -5.32 10.94
C LYS A 86 3.07 -5.79 10.52
N PRO A 87 2.99 -6.79 9.63
CA PRO A 87 1.77 -7.55 9.41
C PRO A 87 1.12 -7.96 10.77
N PRO A 88 -0.21 -7.89 10.90
CA PRO A 88 -1.19 -7.56 9.85
C PRO A 88 -1.37 -6.05 9.61
N ASN A 89 -0.93 -5.20 10.54
CA ASN A 89 -1.17 -3.76 10.55
C ASN A 89 0.03 -2.98 9.98
N ASN A 90 0.48 -3.38 8.78
CA ASN A 90 1.69 -2.84 8.14
C ASN A 90 1.45 -1.57 7.31
N ALA A 91 0.21 -1.07 7.24
CA ALA A 91 -0.18 0.13 6.52
C ALA A 91 -0.37 1.31 7.47
N VAL A 92 0.28 2.43 7.16
CA VAL A 92 0.26 3.64 7.98
C VAL A 92 -0.10 4.84 7.13
N ILE A 93 -1.01 5.66 7.62
CA ILE A 93 -1.38 6.94 7.00
C ILE A 93 -0.56 8.03 7.68
N TYR A 94 0.16 8.79 6.87
CA TYR A 94 0.97 9.93 7.27
C TYR A 94 0.30 11.23 6.84
N ASN A 95 0.40 12.24 7.69
CA ASN A 95 0.19 13.63 7.30
C ASN A 95 1.30 14.08 6.33
N LEU A 96 1.05 15.14 5.56
CA LEU A 96 2.04 15.66 4.61
C LEU A 96 3.31 16.23 5.28
N ASP A 97 3.30 16.49 6.59
CA ASP A 97 4.48 16.89 7.35
C ASP A 97 5.32 15.69 7.84
N GLY A 98 4.89 14.46 7.57
CA GLY A 98 5.58 13.23 7.99
C GLY A 98 5.19 12.73 9.38
N SER A 99 4.29 13.40 10.10
CA SER A 99 3.70 12.86 11.32
C SER A 99 2.74 11.71 10.99
N ILE A 100 2.61 10.76 11.92
CA ILE A 100 1.65 9.65 11.77
C ILE A 100 0.25 10.16 12.06
N HIS A 101 -0.65 10.00 11.10
CA HIS A 101 -2.09 10.23 11.29
C HIS A 101 -2.74 9.01 11.95
N MET A 102 -2.52 7.82 11.37
CA MET A 102 -3.04 6.56 11.91
C MET A 102 -2.30 5.33 11.40
N ILE A 103 -2.41 4.23 12.13
CA ILE A 103 -2.00 2.89 11.71
C ILE A 103 -3.28 2.12 11.41
N LEU A 104 -3.40 1.55 10.22
CA LEU A 104 -4.60 0.81 9.83
C LEU A 104 -4.64 -0.56 10.49
N GLU A 105 -5.82 -0.95 10.95
CA GLU A 105 -6.10 -2.28 11.47
C GLU A 105 -6.79 -3.12 10.41
N ILE A 106 -6.40 -4.40 10.29
CA ILE A 106 -7.08 -5.30 9.36
C ILE A 106 -8.52 -5.54 9.84
N PRO A 107 -9.53 -5.25 8.99
CA PRO A 107 -10.93 -5.49 9.32
C PRO A 107 -11.26 -6.98 9.15
N GLN A 108 -12.48 -7.35 9.52
CA GLN A 108 -13.04 -8.62 9.09
C GLN A 108 -13.09 -8.68 7.56
N LEU A 109 -12.67 -9.82 7.01
CA LEU A 109 -12.78 -10.15 5.60
C LEU A 109 -14.25 -10.40 5.25
N ILE A 110 -14.74 -9.77 4.19
CA ILE A 110 -16.17 -9.77 3.84
C ILE A 110 -16.49 -10.44 2.50
N SER A 111 -15.49 -10.73 1.67
CA SER A 111 -15.68 -11.44 0.41
C SER A 111 -16.21 -12.85 0.62
N GLU A 112 -17.06 -13.32 -0.29
CA GLU A 112 -17.59 -14.69 -0.26
C GLU A 112 -16.46 -15.72 -0.39
N ARG A 113 -15.39 -15.38 -1.12
CA ARG A 113 -14.18 -16.19 -1.21
C ARG A 113 -13.50 -16.33 0.15
N ALA A 114 -13.29 -15.22 0.87
CA ALA A 114 -12.71 -15.25 2.20
C ALA A 114 -13.56 -16.11 3.14
N LYS A 115 -14.88 -15.88 3.19
CA LYS A 115 -15.78 -16.65 4.05
C LYS A 115 -15.66 -18.17 3.81
N LYS A 116 -15.68 -18.61 2.55
CA LYS A 116 -15.54 -20.02 2.18
C LYS A 116 -14.18 -20.59 2.57
N TYR A 117 -13.11 -19.82 2.37
CA TYR A 117 -11.76 -20.22 2.74
C TYR A 117 -11.64 -20.39 4.27
N LEU A 118 -12.08 -19.38 5.03
CA LEU A 118 -12.02 -19.39 6.50
C LEU A 118 -12.85 -20.54 7.09
N GLU A 119 -14.02 -20.85 6.52
CA GLU A 119 -14.82 -22.01 6.93
C GLU A 119 -14.12 -23.33 6.64
N LYS A 120 -13.57 -23.49 5.42
CA LYS A 120 -12.85 -24.71 5.00
C LYS A 120 -11.62 -24.98 5.88
N GLU A 121 -10.84 -23.93 6.17
CA GLU A 121 -9.60 -24.02 6.94
C GLU A 121 -9.81 -23.87 8.46
N LYS A 122 -11.05 -23.60 8.90
CA LYS A 122 -11.45 -23.40 10.31
C LYS A 122 -10.69 -22.27 11.00
N LEU A 123 -10.55 -21.13 10.33
CA LEU A 123 -9.83 -19.94 10.80
C LEU A 123 -10.76 -18.86 11.34
N GLY A 124 -10.21 -17.95 12.15
CA GLY A 124 -10.91 -16.75 12.62
C GLY A 124 -11.13 -15.70 11.52
N ASN A 125 -11.91 -14.66 11.82
CA ASN A 125 -12.10 -13.51 10.93
C ASN A 125 -11.88 -12.18 11.68
N PRO A 126 -10.77 -11.47 11.44
CA PRO A 126 -9.69 -11.80 10.49
C PRO A 126 -8.86 -13.02 10.94
N PRO A 127 -8.19 -13.74 10.00
CA PRO A 127 -7.41 -14.95 10.29
C PRO A 127 -6.02 -14.60 10.87
N LEU A 128 -6.00 -14.06 12.10
CA LEU A 128 -4.78 -13.59 12.76
C LEU A 128 -3.73 -14.70 12.95
N GLU A 129 -4.14 -15.96 12.93
CA GLU A 129 -3.27 -17.13 12.98
C GLU A 129 -2.31 -17.20 11.79
N LEU A 130 -2.65 -16.59 10.65
CA LEU A 130 -1.81 -16.60 9.45
C LEU A 130 -0.64 -15.61 9.53
N VAL A 131 -0.67 -14.63 10.43
CA VAL A 131 0.37 -13.59 10.58
C VAL A 131 1.77 -14.18 10.85
N LYS A 132 1.85 -15.42 11.37
CA LYS A 132 3.12 -16.12 11.63
C LYS A 132 3.89 -16.47 10.36
N TYR A 133 3.26 -16.46 9.19
CA TYR A 133 3.88 -16.76 7.90
C TYR A 133 4.07 -15.48 7.10
N GLU A 134 5.14 -15.43 6.31
CA GLU A 134 5.35 -14.35 5.35
C GLU A 134 4.15 -14.27 4.41
N SER A 135 3.59 -13.06 4.26
CA SER A 135 2.38 -12.80 3.45
C SER A 135 1.14 -13.60 3.85
N GLY A 136 1.06 -14.02 5.12
CA GLY A 136 -0.09 -14.78 5.63
C GLY A 136 -1.32 -13.91 5.94
N LEU A 137 -1.13 -12.66 6.39
CA LEU A 137 -2.19 -11.65 6.51
C LEU A 137 -1.57 -10.25 6.59
N ASN A 138 -1.84 -9.40 5.61
CA ASN A 138 -1.32 -8.02 5.58
C ASN A 138 -2.12 -7.15 4.61
N PHE A 139 -1.94 -5.84 4.72
CA PHE A 139 -2.24 -4.98 3.59
C PHE A 139 -1.16 -5.13 2.52
N LEU A 140 -1.58 -5.34 1.28
CA LEU A 140 -0.70 -5.66 0.16
C LEU A 140 -0.39 -4.42 -0.69
N SER A 141 -1.40 -3.61 -1.00
CA SER A 141 -1.25 -2.46 -1.87
C SER A 141 -2.31 -1.39 -1.63
N PHE A 142 -1.98 -0.18 -2.09
CA PHE A 142 -2.89 0.94 -2.22
C PHE A 142 -3.03 1.32 -3.69
N GLY A 143 -4.16 1.92 -4.04
CA GLY A 143 -4.28 2.65 -5.28
C GLY A 143 -5.51 3.52 -5.33
N TRP A 144 -5.77 4.05 -6.51
CA TRP A 144 -7.02 4.75 -6.81
C TRP A 144 -7.87 3.90 -7.74
N ARG A 145 -9.17 3.94 -7.51
CA ARG A 145 -10.18 3.36 -8.39
C ARG A 145 -11.21 4.42 -8.73
N LYS A 146 -11.94 4.22 -9.83
CA LYS A 146 -13.08 5.06 -10.21
C LYS A 146 -14.38 4.31 -9.93
N ASN A 147 -15.36 5.00 -9.36
CA ASN A 147 -16.72 4.46 -9.26
C ASN A 147 -17.48 4.60 -10.59
N GLU A 148 -18.75 4.16 -10.63
CA GLU A 148 -19.61 4.23 -11.81
C GLU A 148 -19.87 5.67 -12.29
N ASN A 149 -19.76 6.65 -11.40
CA ASN A 149 -19.88 8.08 -11.70
C ASN A 149 -18.56 8.70 -12.20
N GLY A 150 -17.47 7.91 -12.26
CA GLY A 150 -16.14 8.37 -12.63
C GLY A 150 -15.37 9.06 -11.52
N GLU A 151 -15.89 9.09 -10.29
CA GLU A 151 -15.23 9.69 -9.13
C GLU A 151 -14.14 8.77 -8.59
N HIS A 152 -12.96 9.34 -8.31
CA HIS A 152 -11.87 8.58 -7.72
C HIS A 152 -12.11 8.34 -6.23
N PHE A 153 -11.77 7.14 -5.76
CA PHE A 153 -11.73 6.80 -4.35
C PHE A 153 -10.46 6.03 -4.01
N ASN A 154 -10.10 6.06 -2.73
CA ASN A 154 -8.95 5.37 -2.18
C ASN A 154 -9.26 3.86 -2.07
N TYR A 155 -8.42 3.02 -2.65
CA TYR A 155 -8.55 1.57 -2.64
C TYR A 155 -7.38 0.97 -1.86
N ILE A 156 -7.67 -0.02 -1.03
CA ILE A 156 -6.67 -0.79 -0.31
C ILE A 156 -6.93 -2.28 -0.46
N SER A 157 -5.87 -3.06 -0.62
CA SER A 157 -5.94 -4.51 -0.80
C SER A 157 -5.44 -5.22 0.46
N ILE A 158 -6.17 -6.25 0.86
CA ILE A 158 -5.85 -7.13 1.99
C ILE A 158 -5.51 -8.50 1.41
N GLN A 159 -4.31 -8.99 1.67
CA GLN A 159 -3.88 -10.33 1.31
C GLN A 159 -4.00 -11.26 2.52
N TYR A 160 -4.40 -12.51 2.27
CA TYR A 160 -4.38 -13.58 3.25
C TYR A 160 -3.98 -14.89 2.58
N ASP A 161 -3.25 -15.72 3.32
CA ASP A 161 -2.75 -17.03 2.88
C ASP A 161 -2.06 -17.01 1.51
N LEU A 162 -1.14 -16.05 1.30
CA LEU A 162 -0.33 -15.83 0.09
C LEU A 162 -1.11 -15.50 -1.19
N ASP A 163 -2.09 -16.32 -1.55
CA ASP A 163 -2.72 -16.33 -2.86
C ASP A 163 -4.08 -15.65 -2.85
N TYR A 164 -4.68 -15.47 -1.68
CA TYR A 164 -6.00 -14.88 -1.56
C TYR A 164 -5.93 -13.41 -1.18
N GLY A 165 -6.99 -12.70 -1.53
CA GLY A 165 -7.20 -11.38 -0.99
C GLY A 165 -8.50 -10.73 -1.41
N GLU A 166 -8.76 -9.56 -0.82
CA GLU A 166 -9.88 -8.70 -1.16
C GLU A 166 -9.46 -7.23 -1.20
N GLY A 167 -10.06 -6.50 -2.13
CA GLY A 167 -9.84 -5.08 -2.31
C GLY A 167 -11.04 -4.29 -1.85
N ARG A 168 -10.79 -3.23 -1.10
CA ARG A 168 -11.84 -2.46 -0.41
C ARG A 168 -11.62 -0.98 -0.54
N GLU A 169 -12.72 -0.25 -0.41
CA GLU A 169 -12.71 1.19 -0.29
C GLU A 169 -12.16 1.60 1.08
N LEU A 170 -11.24 2.57 1.10
CA LEU A 170 -10.62 3.12 2.30
C LEU A 170 -11.07 4.57 2.52
N ASN A 171 -11.65 4.84 3.68
CA ASN A 171 -11.79 6.21 4.16
C ASN A 171 -10.50 6.61 4.88
N THR A 172 -9.71 7.51 4.28
CA THR A 172 -8.39 7.88 4.78
C THR A 172 -8.43 8.86 5.95
N GLU A 173 -9.57 9.50 6.18
CA GLU A 173 -9.78 10.38 7.33
C GLU A 173 -10.01 9.53 8.60
N THR A 174 -10.84 8.50 8.50
CA THR A 174 -11.30 7.69 9.63
C THR A 174 -10.58 6.36 9.79
N GLY A 175 -9.89 5.89 8.75
CA GLY A 175 -9.30 4.55 8.69
C GLY A 175 -10.30 3.44 8.40
N GLU A 176 -11.58 3.77 8.17
CA GLU A 176 -12.62 2.78 7.90
C GLU A 176 -12.37 2.10 6.54
N ILE A 177 -12.31 0.77 6.57
CA ILE A 177 -12.21 -0.06 5.38
C ILE A 177 -13.59 -0.63 5.08
N GLY A 178 -14.25 -0.03 4.09
CA GLY A 178 -15.68 -0.14 3.84
C GLY A 178 -16.02 -1.18 2.77
N ARG A 179 -16.66 -0.74 1.70
CA ARG A 179 -17.25 -1.58 0.65
C ARG A 179 -16.22 -2.50 -0.02
N LEU A 180 -16.63 -3.74 -0.30
CA LEU A 180 -15.90 -4.69 -1.14
C LEU A 180 -15.92 -4.24 -2.60
N ILE A 181 -14.75 -4.21 -3.24
CA ILE A 181 -14.57 -3.79 -4.64
C ILE A 181 -14.22 -4.99 -5.52
N ASP A 182 -13.24 -5.79 -5.11
CA ASP A 182 -12.83 -7.00 -5.80
C ASP A 182 -12.33 -8.07 -4.81
N ASP A 183 -12.26 -9.33 -5.27
CA ASP A 183 -11.55 -10.41 -4.59
C ASP A 183 -10.69 -11.18 -5.60
N TRP A 184 -9.65 -11.86 -5.12
CA TRP A 184 -8.79 -12.65 -5.99
C TRP A 184 -8.30 -13.94 -5.33
N TYR A 185 -7.86 -14.84 -6.20
CA TYR A 185 -7.05 -16.00 -5.88
C TYR A 185 -6.03 -16.18 -7.01
N ASN A 186 -4.74 -16.09 -6.68
CA ASN A 186 -3.66 -16.30 -7.63
C ASN A 186 -3.34 -17.80 -7.70
N TYR A 187 -3.58 -18.44 -8.86
CA TYR A 187 -3.03 -19.77 -9.12
C TYR A 187 -1.56 -19.58 -9.52
N TYR A 188 -0.63 -19.94 -8.64
CA TYR A 188 0.78 -20.17 -9.01
C TYR A 188 0.99 -21.60 -9.50
#